data_AF-A0A193LK41-F1
#
_entry.id   AF-A0A193LK41-F1
#
_cell.length_a   1.000
_cell.length_b   1.000
_cell.length_c   1.000
_cell.angle_alpha   90.00
_cell.angle_beta   90.00
_cell.angle_gamma   90.00
#
_symmetry.space_group_name_H-M   'P 1'
#
loop_
_entity.id
_entity.type
_entity.pdbx_description
1 polymer ?
#
loop_
_entity_poly.entity_id
_entity_poly.type
_entity_poly.pdbx_seq_one_letter_code
_entity_poly.pdbx_strand_id
1 'polypeptide(L)'
;MRTVILACLLVSLWPTQVNALPTASADGWYTWRVAATDDSPSWCCVNWNGGRSVPGTCQLDDRRHGYSNTDDHLPETGELQIYALLVDGKAERIRPLSPACPVETTQPVNDLGLVNPVDSLNWLKTYARRDGDSDALPAISMHRGTESLEFIRDLALHDQDPDVRGRAMFWLGQVRIAEGKATLVQVMFEDQSADLREHAAFSLAQSSASDKAGLLIRQGRTDPSAEVRGQAWFWLAQTGAKDGETVILHALQDDRSAKVRDSAIFALSQLPDGQGIPSLVRIVKDKSADRELREQALFWLAESDSDEAYALIDRLLSAR
;
A
#
# COMPACT_ATOMS: atom_id res chain seq x y z
N MET A 1 -5.18 69.78 -27.02
CA MET A 1 -4.79 68.74 -26.05
C MET A 1 -5.69 67.54 -26.23
N ARG A 2 -5.20 66.47 -26.87
CA ARG A 2 -5.85 65.15 -26.91
C ARG A 2 -4.81 64.14 -26.48
N THR A 3 -5.03 63.53 -25.32
CA THR A 3 -4.16 62.52 -24.73
C THR A 3 -4.44 61.18 -25.42
N VAL A 4 -3.43 60.61 -26.08
CA VAL A 4 -3.48 59.24 -26.61
C VAL A 4 -2.97 58.32 -25.51
N ILE A 5 -3.84 57.45 -25.00
CA ILE A 5 -3.47 56.39 -24.05
C ILE A 5 -3.07 55.18 -24.88
N LEU A 6 -1.78 54.83 -24.84
CA LEU A 6 -1.24 53.62 -25.44
C LEU A 6 -1.55 52.43 -24.49
N ALA A 7 -2.45 51.54 -24.89
CA ALA A 7 -2.70 50.31 -24.16
C ALA A 7 -1.61 49.27 -24.50
N CYS A 8 -0.66 49.06 -23.59
CA CYS A 8 0.25 47.92 -23.64
C CYS A 8 -0.55 46.63 -23.36
N LEU A 9 -0.78 45.84 -24.40
CA LEU A 9 -1.24 44.46 -24.28
C LEU A 9 -0.06 43.61 -23.78
N LEU A 10 -0.04 43.31 -22.48
CA LEU A 10 0.77 42.25 -21.91
C LEU A 10 0.18 40.92 -22.38
N VAL A 11 0.83 40.30 -23.37
CA VAL A 11 0.57 38.89 -23.73
C VAL A 11 1.11 38.04 -22.58
N SER A 12 0.21 37.56 -21.73
CA SER A 12 0.51 36.55 -20.72
C SER A 12 0.92 35.26 -21.42
N LEU A 13 2.21 34.92 -21.35
CA LEU A 13 2.74 33.63 -21.78
C LEU A 13 2.28 32.55 -20.78
N TRP A 14 1.10 32.01 -21.00
CA TRP A 14 0.69 30.76 -20.35
C TRP A 14 1.36 29.62 -21.12
N PRO A 15 1.99 28.64 -20.45
CA PRO A 15 2.55 27.48 -21.13
C PRO A 15 1.42 26.77 -21.88
N THR A 16 1.57 26.60 -23.19
CA THR A 16 0.62 25.89 -24.03
C THR A 16 0.53 24.44 -23.55
N GLN A 17 -0.63 24.06 -22.99
CA GLN A 17 -0.95 22.66 -22.72
C GLN A 17 -0.86 21.86 -24.02
N VAL A 18 -0.10 20.77 -23.99
CA VAL A 18 -0.01 19.84 -25.12
C VAL A 18 -1.23 18.92 -25.07
N ASN A 19 -2.06 18.96 -26.13
CA ASN A 19 -3.39 18.32 -26.18
C ASN A 19 -3.40 16.84 -26.61
N ALA A 20 -2.25 16.15 -26.67
CA ALA A 20 -2.25 14.73 -26.99
C ALA A 20 -1.02 14.04 -26.43
N LEU A 21 -1.25 13.03 -25.58
CA LEU A 21 -0.23 12.03 -25.29
C LEU A 21 0.03 11.21 -26.56
N PRO A 22 1.29 10.80 -26.80
CA PRO A 22 1.67 10.12 -28.01
C PRO A 22 0.86 8.82 -28.16
N THR A 23 -0.05 8.83 -29.13
CA THR A 23 -0.40 7.62 -29.86
C THR A 23 0.72 7.38 -30.87
N ALA A 24 1.69 6.54 -30.48
CA ALA A 24 2.63 5.88 -31.39
C ALA A 24 3.39 6.79 -32.39
N SER A 25 4.09 7.82 -31.90
CA SER A 25 5.06 8.55 -32.73
C SER A 25 6.48 8.29 -32.23
N ALA A 26 7.01 7.10 -32.56
CA ALA A 26 8.32 6.52 -32.24
C ALA A 26 8.42 5.76 -30.89
N ASP A 27 9.25 4.72 -30.90
CA ASP A 27 9.62 3.96 -29.73
C ASP A 27 10.64 4.76 -28.89
N GLY A 28 10.68 4.46 -27.59
CA GLY A 28 11.59 5.07 -26.63
C GLY A 28 10.89 5.60 -25.39
N TRP A 29 11.65 6.29 -24.55
CA TRP A 29 11.13 6.89 -23.33
C TRP A 29 10.39 8.19 -23.63
N TYR A 30 9.24 8.33 -23.00
CA TYR A 30 8.45 9.55 -22.94
C TYR A 30 8.26 9.94 -21.48
N THR A 31 8.16 11.24 -21.23
CA THR A 31 7.80 11.72 -19.90
C THR A 31 6.88 12.92 -19.95
N TRP A 32 6.03 13.04 -18.94
CA TRP A 32 5.13 14.18 -18.79
C TRP A 32 4.77 14.39 -17.31
N ARG A 33 4.27 15.59 -17.02
CA ARG A 33 3.80 15.98 -15.69
C ARG A 33 2.30 16.23 -15.67
N VAL A 34 1.68 15.85 -14.56
CA VAL A 34 0.28 16.15 -14.24
C VAL A 34 0.16 16.61 -12.79
N ALA A 35 -0.95 17.25 -12.45
CA ALA A 35 -1.27 17.54 -11.06
C ALA A 35 -1.48 16.25 -10.26
N ALA A 36 -0.76 16.11 -9.15
CA ALA A 36 -0.91 15.01 -8.19
C ALA A 36 -1.92 15.36 -7.09
N THR A 37 -2.44 14.36 -6.40
CA THR A 37 -3.28 14.57 -5.20
C THR A 37 -2.49 15.27 -4.10
N ASP A 38 -3.16 16.02 -3.24
CA ASP A 38 -2.50 16.87 -2.25
C ASP A 38 -1.66 16.04 -1.28
N ASP A 39 -2.16 14.87 -0.88
CA ASP A 39 -1.46 13.92 0.00
C ASP A 39 -0.65 12.87 -0.79
N SER A 40 -0.40 13.11 -2.08
CA SER A 40 0.37 12.17 -2.91
C SER A 40 1.79 12.06 -2.36
N PRO A 41 2.26 10.84 -2.01
CA PRO A 41 3.63 10.69 -1.51
C PRO A 41 4.65 11.04 -2.59
N SER A 42 5.76 11.66 -2.19
CA SER A 42 6.94 11.88 -3.06
C SER A 42 7.69 10.57 -3.27
N TRP A 43 7.19 9.70 -4.15
CA TRP A 43 7.85 8.42 -4.44
C TRP A 43 9.08 8.58 -5.31
N CYS A 44 10.21 8.18 -4.75
CA CYS A 44 11.45 7.95 -5.49
C CYS A 44 11.94 6.52 -5.31
N CYS A 45 12.88 6.14 -6.17
CA CYS A 45 13.46 4.81 -6.15
C CYS A 45 14.38 4.65 -4.96
N VAL A 46 14.39 3.45 -4.39
CA VAL A 46 15.25 3.11 -3.27
C VAL A 46 16.20 1.98 -3.63
N ASN A 47 17.38 2.01 -3.01
CA ASN A 47 18.28 0.88 -3.00
C ASN A 47 18.04 0.06 -1.73
N TRP A 48 17.98 -1.26 -1.87
CA TRP A 48 17.92 -2.16 -0.72
C TRP A 48 19.32 -2.44 -0.20
N ASN A 49 19.60 -2.07 1.05
CA ASN A 49 20.86 -2.39 1.70
C ASN A 49 20.62 -2.97 3.09
N GLY A 50 20.90 -4.27 3.27
CA GLY A 50 20.88 -4.91 4.59
C GLY A 50 19.56 -4.81 5.36
N GLY A 51 18.41 -4.80 4.66
CA GLY A 51 17.07 -4.70 5.28
C GLY A 51 16.56 -3.27 5.47
N ARG A 52 17.33 -2.26 5.04
CA ARG A 52 16.89 -0.86 5.02
C ARG A 52 16.84 -0.32 3.59
N SER A 53 15.75 0.36 3.28
CA SER A 53 15.61 1.16 2.07
C SER A 53 16.37 2.47 2.25
N VAL A 54 17.28 2.78 1.33
CA VAL A 54 17.97 4.08 1.27
C VAL A 54 17.59 4.81 -0.01
N PRO A 55 17.48 6.15 -0.01
CA PRO A 55 17.22 6.92 -1.22
C PRO A 55 18.22 6.57 -2.32
N GLY A 56 17.73 6.40 -3.55
CA GLY A 56 18.54 6.01 -4.69
C GLY A 56 18.14 6.74 -5.97
N THR A 57 19.00 6.64 -6.99
CA THR A 57 18.69 7.11 -8.33
C THR A 57 17.72 6.17 -9.02
N CYS A 58 16.69 6.72 -9.63
CA CYS A 58 15.74 5.97 -10.46
C CYS A 58 16.36 5.60 -11.81
N GLN A 59 16.79 4.35 -11.95
CA GLN A 59 17.28 3.79 -13.21
C GLN A 59 16.09 3.33 -14.06
N LEU A 60 15.69 4.10 -15.07
CA LEU A 60 14.50 3.78 -15.88
C LEU A 60 14.67 2.47 -16.67
N ASP A 61 15.89 2.19 -17.13
CA ASP A 61 16.19 1.03 -17.96
C ASP A 61 16.20 -0.30 -17.16
N ASP A 62 16.33 -0.24 -15.83
CA ASP A 62 16.27 -1.44 -14.99
C ASP A 62 14.83 -1.94 -14.86
N ARG A 63 14.68 -3.27 -14.89
CA ARG A 63 13.41 -3.95 -14.60
C ARG A 63 13.20 -4.09 -13.10
N ARG A 64 14.27 -4.11 -12.30
CA ARG A 64 14.16 -4.13 -10.84
C ARG A 64 14.09 -2.71 -10.34
N HIS A 65 12.93 -2.33 -9.83
CA HIS A 65 12.74 -1.07 -9.13
C HIS A 65 11.80 -1.31 -7.95
N GLY A 66 11.94 -0.47 -6.93
CA GLY A 66 11.02 -0.35 -5.83
C GLY A 66 10.87 1.13 -5.51
N TYR A 67 9.66 1.53 -5.15
CA TYR A 67 9.37 2.90 -4.73
C TYR A 67 9.29 2.95 -3.22
N SER A 68 9.71 4.07 -2.66
CA SER A 68 9.44 4.37 -1.26
C SER A 68 9.12 5.84 -1.08
N ASN A 69 8.32 6.13 -0.05
CA ASN A 69 8.03 7.47 0.44
C ASN A 69 8.87 7.81 1.69
N THR A 70 9.89 7.02 2.03
CA THR A 70 10.65 7.18 3.30
C THR A 70 11.68 8.30 3.29
N ASP A 71 11.82 9.07 2.21
CA ASP A 71 12.71 10.23 2.17
C ASP A 71 11.94 11.50 2.51
N ASP A 72 11.85 11.79 3.82
CA ASP A 72 11.18 12.97 4.38
C ASP A 72 11.82 14.31 3.93
N HIS A 73 12.90 14.29 3.15
CA HIS A 73 13.60 15.48 2.67
C HIS A 73 13.22 15.94 1.27
N LEU A 74 12.39 15.18 0.54
CA LEU A 74 11.97 15.58 -0.81
C LEU A 74 10.82 16.58 -0.75
N PRO A 75 10.90 17.70 -1.50
CA PRO A 75 9.83 18.68 -1.52
C PRO A 75 8.57 18.06 -2.14
N GLU A 76 7.42 18.28 -1.49
CA GLU A 76 6.13 18.06 -2.11
C GLU A 76 5.97 19.02 -3.29
N THR A 77 5.81 18.48 -4.48
CA THR A 77 5.72 19.28 -5.72
C THR A 77 4.27 19.56 -6.11
N GLY A 78 3.32 18.80 -5.57
CA GLY A 78 1.93 18.78 -6.06
C GLY A 78 1.78 18.28 -7.49
N GLU A 79 2.84 17.68 -8.05
CA GLU A 79 2.95 17.19 -9.41
C GLU A 79 3.42 15.73 -9.41
N LEU A 80 2.94 14.97 -10.38
CA LEU A 80 3.35 13.60 -10.66
C LEU A 80 4.11 13.61 -11.98
N GLN A 81 5.34 13.10 -11.99
CA GLN A 81 6.10 12.81 -13.20
C GLN A 81 5.83 11.37 -13.62
N ILE A 82 5.40 11.15 -14.86
CA ILE A 82 5.20 9.81 -15.41
C ILE A 82 6.24 9.58 -16.49
N TYR A 83 6.97 8.47 -16.41
CA TYR A 83 7.82 7.97 -17.49
C TYR A 83 7.17 6.75 -18.11
N ALA A 84 7.14 6.68 -19.43
CA ALA A 84 6.64 5.52 -20.17
C ALA A 84 7.63 5.11 -21.25
N LEU A 85 7.97 3.82 -21.30
CA LEU A 85 8.73 3.23 -22.39
C LEU A 85 7.75 2.71 -23.43
N LEU A 86 7.75 3.29 -24.63
CA LEU A 86 6.96 2.81 -25.76
C LEU A 86 7.79 1.88 -26.64
N VAL A 87 7.23 0.70 -26.95
CA VAL A 87 7.78 -0.28 -27.89
C VAL A 87 6.63 -0.75 -28.79
N ASP A 88 6.82 -0.69 -30.11
CA ASP A 88 5.79 -0.93 -31.12
C ASP A 88 4.49 -0.14 -30.86
N GLY A 89 4.65 1.11 -30.40
CA GLY A 89 3.53 2.01 -30.09
C GLY A 89 2.70 1.63 -28.86
N LYS A 90 3.18 0.70 -28.02
CA LYS A 90 2.53 0.30 -26.75
C LYS A 90 3.46 0.58 -25.58
N ALA A 91 2.90 0.94 -24.43
CA ALA A 91 3.69 1.06 -23.22
C ALA A 91 4.15 -0.32 -22.75
N GLU A 92 5.46 -0.55 -22.75
CA GLU A 92 6.06 -1.72 -22.10
C GLU A 92 6.24 -1.46 -20.60
N ARG A 93 6.58 -0.22 -20.22
CA ARG A 93 6.80 0.19 -18.83
C ARG A 93 6.15 1.53 -18.55
N ILE A 94 5.64 1.69 -17.33
CA ILE A 94 5.12 2.95 -16.81
C ILE A 94 5.73 3.12 -15.42
N ARG A 95 6.25 4.31 -15.12
CA ARG A 95 6.93 4.63 -13.86
C ARG A 95 6.41 5.98 -13.33
N PRO A 96 5.52 5.99 -12.33
CA PRO A 96 5.14 7.20 -11.61
C PRO A 96 6.23 7.57 -10.59
N LEU A 97 6.69 8.81 -10.64
CA LEU A 97 7.76 9.35 -9.80
C LEU A 97 7.42 10.76 -9.34
N SER A 98 8.01 11.18 -8.22
CA SER A 98 8.08 12.61 -7.92
C SER A 98 8.98 13.31 -8.96
N PRO A 99 8.63 14.52 -9.44
CA PRO A 99 9.52 15.34 -10.26
C PRO A 99 10.84 15.69 -9.57
N ALA A 100 10.92 15.55 -8.24
CA ALA A 100 12.15 15.78 -7.47
C ALA A 100 13.12 14.59 -7.50
N CYS A 101 12.73 13.44 -8.05
CA CYS A 101 13.57 12.25 -8.05
C CYS A 101 14.79 12.42 -8.97
N PRO A 102 15.99 12.00 -8.53
CA PRO A 102 17.10 11.79 -9.45
C PRO A 102 16.76 10.61 -10.38
N VAL A 103 16.80 10.84 -11.69
CA VAL A 103 16.46 9.85 -12.73
C VAL A 103 17.63 9.69 -13.70
N GLU A 104 17.97 8.45 -14.02
CA GLU A 104 19.01 8.09 -15.00
C GLU A 104 18.48 7.09 -16.03
N THR A 105 18.94 7.24 -17.27
CA THR A 105 18.70 6.32 -18.38
C THR A 105 19.79 6.47 -19.44
N THR A 106 20.02 5.39 -20.18
CA THR A 106 20.92 5.30 -21.33
C THR A 106 20.28 5.74 -22.65
N GLN A 107 18.95 5.92 -22.65
CA GLN A 107 18.16 6.24 -23.84
C GLN A 107 17.64 7.68 -23.76
N PRO A 108 17.43 8.36 -24.91
CA PRO A 108 16.83 9.69 -24.90
C PRO A 108 15.39 9.64 -24.35
N VAL A 109 15.03 10.67 -23.57
CA VAL A 109 13.68 10.85 -23.03
C VAL A 109 13.00 12.00 -23.77
N ASN A 110 11.86 11.72 -24.37
CA ASN A 110 11.00 12.71 -25.00
C ASN A 110 10.08 13.36 -23.96
N ASP A 111 10.42 14.57 -23.52
CA ASP A 111 9.63 15.33 -22.54
C ASP A 111 8.47 16.08 -23.23
N LEU A 112 7.25 15.77 -22.81
CA LEU A 112 6.01 16.38 -23.28
C LEU A 112 5.59 17.57 -22.42
N GLY A 113 6.28 17.83 -21.31
CA GLY A 113 5.98 18.88 -20.36
C GLY A 113 4.71 18.63 -19.56
N LEU A 114 3.96 19.70 -19.31
CA LEU A 114 2.68 19.64 -18.57
C LEU A 114 1.57 19.17 -19.51
N VAL A 115 0.94 18.05 -19.15
CA VAL A 115 -0.16 17.44 -19.90
C VAL A 115 -1.47 17.60 -19.13
N ASN A 116 -2.58 17.69 -19.87
CA ASN A 116 -3.91 17.70 -19.27
C ASN A 116 -4.13 16.41 -18.43
N PRO A 117 -4.50 16.52 -17.14
CA PRO A 117 -4.73 15.35 -16.29
C PRO A 117 -5.76 14.35 -16.85
N VAL A 118 -6.77 14.84 -17.58
CA VAL A 118 -7.80 13.99 -18.21
C VAL A 118 -7.20 13.14 -19.33
N ASP A 119 -6.34 13.72 -20.17
CA ASP A 119 -5.70 13.00 -21.27
C ASP A 119 -4.75 11.93 -20.73
N SER A 120 -3.95 12.26 -19.73
CA SER A 120 -3.07 11.30 -19.03
C SER A 120 -3.84 10.20 -18.32
N LEU A 121 -4.94 10.54 -17.66
CA LEU A 121 -5.80 9.55 -17.04
C LEU A 121 -6.38 8.59 -18.09
N ASN A 122 -6.91 9.11 -19.21
CA ASN A 122 -7.47 8.29 -20.29
C ASN A 122 -6.44 7.35 -20.91
N TRP A 123 -5.21 7.82 -21.10
CA TRP A 123 -4.12 6.99 -21.59
C TRP A 123 -3.76 5.88 -20.60
N LEU A 124 -3.56 6.21 -19.32
CA LEU A 124 -3.21 5.24 -18.27
C LEU A 124 -4.29 4.17 -18.06
N LYS A 125 -5.57 4.53 -18.19
CA LYS A 125 -6.70 3.59 -18.07
C LYS A 125 -6.59 2.41 -19.05
N THR A 126 -5.94 2.58 -20.20
CA THR A 126 -5.71 1.48 -21.17
C THR A 126 -4.73 0.41 -20.66
N TYR A 127 -3.92 0.75 -19.65
CA TYR A 127 -2.93 -0.15 -19.03
C TYR A 127 -3.28 -0.55 -17.60
N ALA A 128 -4.38 -0.04 -17.02
CA ALA A 128 -4.76 -0.25 -15.62
C ALA A 128 -4.92 -1.72 -15.21
N ARG A 129 -5.23 -2.60 -16.16
CA ARG A 129 -5.42 -4.04 -15.91
C ARG A 129 -4.18 -4.88 -16.17
N ARG A 130 -3.14 -4.35 -16.83
CA ARG A 130 -1.92 -5.12 -17.09
C ARG A 130 -1.20 -5.45 -15.78
N ASP A 131 -0.67 -6.65 -15.70
CA ASP A 131 0.28 -7.08 -14.69
C ASP A 131 1.72 -6.73 -15.11
N GLY A 132 2.70 -6.98 -14.23
CA GLY A 132 4.13 -6.77 -14.49
C GLY A 132 4.61 -5.33 -14.29
N ASP A 133 5.61 -4.91 -15.08
CA ASP A 133 6.36 -3.63 -15.00
C ASP A 133 5.52 -2.37 -15.36
N SER A 134 4.20 -2.46 -15.34
CA SER A 134 3.28 -1.38 -15.71
C SER A 134 2.65 -0.77 -14.45
N ASP A 135 3.29 0.26 -13.89
CA ASP A 135 2.81 1.00 -12.72
C ASP A 135 1.70 2.01 -13.08
N ALA A 136 0.72 1.58 -13.89
CA ALA A 136 -0.40 2.40 -14.30
C ALA A 136 -1.38 2.70 -13.15
N LEU A 137 -1.74 1.70 -12.34
CA LEU A 137 -2.62 1.87 -11.18
C LEU A 137 -2.09 2.84 -10.11
N PRO A 138 -0.83 2.78 -9.68
CA PRO A 138 -0.28 3.80 -8.78
C PRO A 138 -0.31 5.19 -9.42
N ALA A 139 0.06 5.32 -10.70
CA ALA A 139 -0.02 6.59 -11.40
C ALA A 139 -1.45 7.15 -11.37
N ILE A 140 -2.46 6.33 -11.73
CA ILE A 140 -3.88 6.73 -11.69
C ILE A 140 -4.30 7.10 -10.26
N SER A 141 -3.77 6.44 -9.23
CA SER A 141 -4.11 6.74 -7.83
C SER A 141 -3.63 8.11 -7.39
N MET A 142 -2.45 8.50 -7.85
CA MET A 142 -1.82 9.80 -7.59
C MET A 142 -2.40 10.92 -8.45
N HIS A 143 -3.08 10.62 -9.55
CA HIS A 143 -3.71 11.64 -10.40
C HIS A 143 -4.77 12.44 -9.62
N ARG A 144 -4.63 13.77 -9.61
CA ARG A 144 -5.62 14.67 -8.99
C ARG A 144 -6.95 14.64 -9.76
N GLY A 145 -8.05 14.59 -9.02
CA GLY A 145 -9.40 14.70 -9.56
C GLY A 145 -10.35 13.63 -9.05
N THR A 146 -11.64 13.84 -9.28
CA THR A 146 -12.69 12.88 -8.95
C THR A 146 -12.74 11.72 -9.94
N GLU A 147 -12.44 11.96 -11.23
CA GLU A 147 -12.50 10.92 -12.26
C GLU A 147 -11.49 9.78 -12.02
N SER A 148 -10.29 10.09 -11.54
CA SER A 148 -9.29 9.07 -11.19
C SER A 148 -9.74 8.24 -9.98
N LEU A 149 -10.29 8.90 -8.95
CA LEU A 149 -10.82 8.26 -7.76
C LEU A 149 -12.00 7.34 -8.08
N GLU A 150 -12.98 7.82 -8.85
CA GLU A 150 -14.14 7.02 -9.25
C GLU A 150 -13.72 5.82 -10.09
N PHE A 151 -12.74 5.98 -10.98
CA PHE A 151 -12.21 4.86 -11.76
C PHE A 151 -11.59 3.78 -10.87
N ILE A 152 -10.75 4.14 -9.89
CA ILE A 152 -10.12 3.15 -9.01
C ILE A 152 -11.15 2.50 -8.07
N ARG A 153 -12.13 3.28 -7.58
CA ARG A 153 -13.25 2.72 -6.80
C ARG A 153 -14.04 1.71 -7.61
N ASP A 154 -14.35 2.01 -8.87
CA ASP A 154 -15.03 1.09 -9.77
C ASP A 154 -14.22 -0.20 -9.99
N LEU A 155 -12.90 -0.09 -10.21
CA LEU A 155 -12.04 -1.27 -10.30
C LEU A 155 -12.06 -2.10 -9.01
N ALA A 156 -11.95 -1.47 -7.83
CA ALA A 156 -11.94 -2.17 -6.55
C ALA A 156 -13.27 -2.92 -6.28
N LEU A 157 -14.40 -2.33 -6.69
CA LEU A 157 -15.72 -2.86 -6.41
C LEU A 157 -16.24 -3.85 -7.47
N HIS A 158 -15.91 -3.63 -8.75
CA HIS A 158 -16.66 -4.25 -9.85
C HIS A 158 -15.81 -4.92 -10.92
N ASP A 159 -14.48 -4.79 -10.90
CA ASP A 159 -13.65 -5.48 -11.90
C ASP A 159 -13.84 -7.01 -11.80
N GLN A 160 -13.82 -7.70 -12.94
CA GLN A 160 -14.06 -9.14 -12.97
C GLN A 160 -12.84 -9.93 -12.51
N ASP A 161 -11.65 -9.32 -12.58
CA ASP A 161 -10.41 -9.92 -12.14
C ASP A 161 -10.12 -9.56 -10.66
N PRO A 162 -10.14 -10.53 -9.73
CA PRO A 162 -9.88 -10.28 -8.31
C PRO A 162 -8.49 -9.68 -8.06
N ASP A 163 -7.49 -9.95 -8.91
CA ASP A 163 -6.15 -9.38 -8.77
C ASP A 163 -6.14 -7.88 -9.12
N VAL A 164 -6.93 -7.47 -10.13
CA VAL A 164 -7.15 -6.05 -10.44
C VAL A 164 -7.86 -5.37 -9.27
N ARG A 165 -8.90 -5.99 -8.72
CA ARG A 165 -9.61 -5.47 -7.53
C ARG A 165 -8.67 -5.29 -6.35
N GLY A 166 -7.86 -6.30 -6.05
CA GLY A 166 -6.85 -6.30 -4.99
C GLY A 166 -5.84 -5.16 -5.13
N ARG A 167 -5.29 -4.98 -6.33
CA ARG A 167 -4.35 -3.88 -6.61
C ARG A 167 -5.01 -2.50 -6.50
N ALA A 168 -6.25 -2.35 -6.97
CA ALA A 168 -7.00 -1.11 -6.82
C ALA A 168 -7.25 -0.77 -5.34
N MET A 169 -7.64 -1.75 -4.52
CA MET A 169 -7.78 -1.58 -3.06
C MET A 169 -6.46 -1.18 -2.40
N PHE A 170 -5.37 -1.84 -2.76
CA PHE A 170 -4.05 -1.51 -2.24
C PHE A 170 -3.71 -0.04 -2.49
N TRP A 171 -3.86 0.44 -3.72
CA TRP A 171 -3.51 1.83 -4.04
C TRP A 171 -4.50 2.87 -3.51
N LEU A 172 -5.79 2.53 -3.33
CA LEU A 172 -6.70 3.36 -2.52
C LEU A 172 -6.17 3.51 -1.09
N GLY A 173 -5.68 2.43 -0.48
CA GLY A 173 -5.12 2.46 0.86
C GLY A 173 -3.80 3.23 0.97
N GLN A 174 -2.94 3.14 -0.04
CA GLN A 174 -1.62 3.78 0.01
C GLN A 174 -1.63 5.28 -0.33
N VAL A 175 -2.48 5.71 -1.26
CA VAL A 175 -2.45 7.09 -1.79
C VAL A 175 -3.69 7.90 -1.43
N ARG A 176 -4.85 7.23 -1.31
CA ARG A 176 -6.15 7.90 -1.27
C ARG A 176 -6.97 7.44 -0.08
N ILE A 177 -6.35 7.14 1.07
CA ILE A 177 -7.09 6.51 2.16
C ILE A 177 -8.19 7.42 2.72
N ALA A 178 -7.97 8.74 2.72
CA ALA A 178 -8.97 9.70 3.18
C ALA A 178 -10.27 9.60 2.37
N GLU A 179 -10.19 9.49 1.05
CA GLU A 179 -11.36 9.33 0.19
C GLU A 179 -11.77 7.86 -0.02
N GLY A 180 -10.82 6.93 -0.05
CA GLY A 180 -10.98 5.53 -0.43
C GLY A 180 -11.38 4.60 0.71
N LYS A 181 -11.24 5.02 1.98
CA LYS A 181 -11.54 4.15 3.14
C LYS A 181 -12.95 3.58 3.11
N ALA A 182 -13.96 4.35 2.72
CA ALA A 182 -15.33 3.86 2.65
C ALA A 182 -15.47 2.67 1.68
N THR A 183 -14.78 2.71 0.54
CA THR A 183 -14.73 1.62 -0.43
C THR A 183 -14.03 0.38 0.15
N LEU A 184 -12.90 0.57 0.85
CA LEU A 184 -12.21 -0.55 1.51
C LEU A 184 -13.08 -1.20 2.59
N VAL A 185 -13.76 -0.39 3.41
CA VAL A 185 -14.67 -0.88 4.45
C VAL A 185 -15.86 -1.63 3.84
N GLN A 186 -16.40 -1.13 2.73
CA GLN A 186 -17.46 -1.83 2.00
C GLN A 186 -16.99 -3.22 1.56
N VAL A 187 -15.85 -3.32 0.87
CA VAL A 187 -15.32 -4.63 0.45
C VAL A 187 -15.05 -5.52 1.67
N MET A 188 -14.39 -5.00 2.70
CA MET A 188 -14.01 -5.72 3.93
C MET A 188 -15.18 -6.39 4.65
N PHE A 189 -16.41 -5.86 4.57
CA PHE A 189 -17.57 -6.38 5.30
C PHE A 189 -18.73 -6.88 4.44
N GLU A 190 -18.77 -6.54 3.15
CA GLU A 190 -19.91 -6.82 2.28
C GLU A 190 -19.56 -7.67 1.05
N ASP A 191 -18.28 -7.80 0.71
CA ASP A 191 -17.89 -8.61 -0.45
C ASP A 191 -18.11 -10.11 -0.20
N GLN A 192 -18.59 -10.82 -1.23
CA GLN A 192 -18.87 -12.25 -1.15
C GLN A 192 -17.59 -13.08 -1.08
N SER A 193 -16.49 -12.61 -1.68
CA SER A 193 -15.20 -13.29 -1.69
C SER A 193 -14.45 -13.08 -0.38
N ALA A 194 -14.16 -14.17 0.33
CA ALA A 194 -13.33 -14.12 1.55
C ALA A 194 -11.95 -13.52 1.28
N ASP A 195 -11.31 -13.93 0.17
CA ASP A 195 -10.00 -13.45 -0.24
C ASP A 195 -9.98 -11.92 -0.45
N LEU A 196 -11.06 -11.35 -1.00
CA LEU A 196 -11.15 -9.90 -1.19
C LEU A 196 -11.43 -9.16 0.11
N ARG A 197 -12.19 -9.74 1.04
CA ARG A 197 -12.34 -9.19 2.41
C ARG A 197 -11.01 -9.18 3.15
N GLU A 198 -10.18 -10.20 2.97
CA GLU A 198 -8.81 -10.25 3.50
C GLU A 198 -7.89 -9.21 2.85
N HIS A 199 -7.94 -9.07 1.52
CA HIS A 199 -7.15 -8.05 0.80
C HIS A 199 -7.54 -6.62 1.19
N ALA A 200 -8.83 -6.36 1.44
CA ALA A 200 -9.29 -5.06 1.96
C ALA A 200 -8.71 -4.79 3.36
N ALA A 201 -8.68 -5.81 4.23
CA ALA A 201 -8.08 -5.73 5.55
C ALA A 201 -6.57 -5.45 5.49
N PHE A 202 -5.85 -6.14 4.61
CA PHE A 202 -4.43 -5.89 4.31
C PHE A 202 -4.22 -4.45 3.85
N SER A 203 -4.96 -4.00 2.83
CA SER A 203 -4.83 -2.65 2.26
C SER A 203 -5.07 -1.57 3.32
N LEU A 204 -6.05 -1.79 4.21
CA LEU A 204 -6.33 -0.90 5.33
C LEU A 204 -5.22 -0.93 6.40
N ALA A 205 -4.71 -2.11 6.75
CA ALA A 205 -3.63 -2.26 7.74
C ALA A 205 -2.36 -1.51 7.32
N GLN A 206 -2.01 -1.60 6.04
CA GLN A 206 -0.87 -0.92 5.42
C GLN A 206 -1.09 0.57 5.16
N SER A 207 -2.31 1.10 5.34
CA SER A 207 -2.64 2.51 5.10
C SER A 207 -2.35 3.40 6.31
N SER A 208 -2.47 4.72 6.15
CA SER A 208 -2.44 5.69 7.25
C SER A 208 -3.81 5.88 7.96
N ALA A 209 -4.82 5.03 7.71
CA ALA A 209 -6.12 5.12 8.38
C ALA A 209 -5.97 5.02 9.91
N SER A 210 -6.45 6.03 10.63
CA SER A 210 -6.34 6.11 12.09
C SER A 210 -7.25 5.11 12.84
N ASP A 211 -8.35 4.70 12.23
CA ASP A 211 -9.35 3.77 12.80
C ASP A 211 -9.17 2.32 12.35
N LYS A 212 -8.05 1.99 11.65
CA LYS A 212 -7.80 0.64 11.12
C LYS A 212 -7.83 -0.46 12.17
N ALA A 213 -7.31 -0.20 13.38
CA ALA A 213 -7.34 -1.16 14.47
C ALA A 213 -8.78 -1.56 14.85
N GLY A 214 -9.69 -0.58 14.96
CA GLY A 214 -11.10 -0.84 15.29
C GLY A 214 -11.82 -1.67 14.21
N LEU A 215 -11.50 -1.40 12.94
CA LEU A 215 -12.06 -2.14 11.80
C LEU A 215 -11.55 -3.58 11.74
N LEU A 216 -10.24 -3.79 11.96
CA LEU A 216 -9.64 -5.14 12.04
C LEU A 216 -10.22 -5.93 13.22
N ILE A 217 -10.40 -5.31 14.38
CA ILE A 217 -11.06 -5.96 15.54
C ILE A 217 -12.49 -6.36 15.20
N ARG A 218 -13.25 -5.50 14.51
CA ARG A 218 -14.61 -5.84 14.09
C ARG A 218 -14.61 -7.05 13.16
N GLN A 219 -13.77 -7.05 12.12
CA GLN A 219 -13.70 -8.17 11.18
C GLN A 219 -13.26 -9.46 11.86
N GLY A 220 -12.24 -9.40 12.71
CA GLY A 220 -11.77 -10.51 13.53
C GLY A 220 -12.85 -11.14 14.43
N ARG A 221 -13.87 -10.36 14.83
CA ARG A 221 -14.99 -10.84 15.66
C ARG A 221 -16.19 -11.32 14.86
N THR A 222 -16.45 -10.72 13.70
CA THR A 222 -17.76 -10.86 13.03
C THR A 222 -17.71 -11.51 11.66
N ASP A 223 -16.54 -11.69 11.04
CA ASP A 223 -16.49 -12.31 9.72
C ASP A 223 -16.98 -13.76 9.75
N PRO A 224 -17.85 -14.19 8.82
CA PRO A 224 -18.32 -15.57 8.78
C PRO A 224 -17.19 -16.58 8.51
N SER A 225 -16.14 -16.18 7.79
CA SER A 225 -14.99 -17.04 7.51
C SER A 225 -14.00 -17.04 8.67
N ALA A 226 -13.66 -18.23 9.16
CA ALA A 226 -12.60 -18.39 10.15
C ALA A 226 -11.23 -17.92 9.63
N GLU A 227 -10.97 -18.03 8.33
CA GLU A 227 -9.70 -17.55 7.75
C GLU A 227 -9.60 -16.03 7.84
N VAL A 228 -10.65 -15.34 7.38
CA VAL A 228 -10.71 -13.88 7.40
C VAL A 228 -10.60 -13.35 8.83
N ARG A 229 -11.26 -14.01 9.80
CA ARG A 229 -11.12 -13.66 11.23
C ARG A 229 -9.68 -13.82 11.72
N GLY A 230 -9.01 -14.93 11.39
CA GLY A 230 -7.62 -15.18 11.75
C GLY A 230 -6.66 -14.15 11.15
N GLN A 231 -6.82 -13.84 9.86
CA GLN A 231 -5.99 -12.88 9.14
C GLN A 231 -6.18 -11.45 9.68
N ALA A 232 -7.39 -11.09 10.13
CA ALA A 232 -7.64 -9.81 10.77
C ALA A 232 -6.84 -9.64 12.07
N TRP A 233 -6.63 -10.72 12.84
CA TRP A 233 -5.77 -10.68 14.04
C TRP A 233 -4.30 -10.51 13.69
N PHE A 234 -3.82 -11.19 12.65
CA PHE A 234 -2.46 -10.98 12.14
C PHE A 234 -2.27 -9.51 11.74
N TRP A 235 -3.17 -8.95 10.93
CA TRP A 235 -3.06 -7.55 10.51
C TRP A 235 -3.18 -6.58 11.67
N LEU A 236 -4.00 -6.87 12.68
CA LEU A 236 -4.06 -6.06 13.91
C LEU A 236 -2.71 -6.03 14.62
N ALA A 237 -2.02 -7.17 14.72
CA ALA A 237 -0.68 -7.24 15.31
C ALA A 237 0.33 -6.36 14.55
N GLN A 238 0.25 -6.33 13.21
CA GLN A 238 1.11 -5.50 12.36
C GLN A 238 0.85 -3.99 12.53
N THR A 239 -0.31 -3.58 13.04
CA THR A 239 -0.60 -2.14 13.24
C THR A 239 0.15 -1.52 14.43
N GLY A 240 0.65 -2.33 15.37
CA GLY A 240 1.22 -1.84 16.63
C GLY A 240 0.20 -1.14 17.54
N ALA A 241 -1.10 -1.43 17.38
CA ALA A 241 -2.14 -0.85 18.22
C ALA A 241 -1.92 -1.19 19.70
N LYS A 242 -1.97 -0.17 20.57
CA LYS A 242 -1.68 -0.28 22.02
C LYS A 242 -2.46 -1.38 22.73
N ASP A 243 -3.73 -1.58 22.36
CA ASP A 243 -4.59 -2.59 22.99
C ASP A 243 -4.63 -3.91 22.19
N GLY A 244 -3.80 -4.02 21.14
CA GLY A 244 -3.77 -5.16 20.22
C GLY A 244 -3.52 -6.48 20.93
N GLU A 245 -2.52 -6.54 21.82
CA GLU A 245 -2.19 -7.73 22.61
C GLU A 245 -3.41 -8.26 23.40
N THR A 246 -4.08 -7.38 24.15
CA THR A 246 -5.22 -7.77 24.98
C THR A 246 -6.39 -8.26 24.13
N VAL A 247 -6.67 -7.58 23.01
CA VAL A 247 -7.79 -7.97 22.13
C VAL A 247 -7.52 -9.29 21.41
N ILE A 248 -6.30 -9.52 20.93
CA ILE A 248 -5.91 -10.77 20.29
C ILE A 248 -5.96 -11.93 21.30
N LEU A 249 -5.51 -11.71 22.54
CA LEU A 249 -5.60 -12.71 23.59
C LEU A 249 -7.05 -13.09 23.92
N HIS A 250 -7.98 -12.14 23.92
CA HIS A 250 -9.40 -12.48 24.12
C HIS A 250 -9.94 -13.30 22.93
N ALA A 251 -9.55 -12.97 21.70
CA ALA A 251 -9.95 -13.76 20.53
C ALA A 251 -9.46 -15.22 20.60
N LEU A 252 -8.26 -15.43 21.14
CA LEU A 252 -7.70 -16.76 21.42
C LEU A 252 -8.55 -17.58 22.40
N GLN A 253 -9.18 -16.92 23.37
CA GLN A 253 -9.99 -17.57 24.41
C GLN A 253 -11.44 -17.78 23.99
N ASP A 254 -12.00 -16.84 23.24
CA ASP A 254 -13.44 -16.77 22.97
C ASP A 254 -13.86 -17.39 21.62
N ASP A 255 -12.95 -17.52 20.64
CA ASP A 255 -13.33 -18.06 19.32
C ASP A 255 -13.47 -19.59 19.33
N ARG A 256 -14.59 -20.05 18.78
CA ARG A 256 -14.94 -21.47 18.69
C ARG A 256 -14.08 -22.22 17.69
N SER A 257 -13.56 -21.53 16.67
CA SER A 257 -12.71 -22.12 15.63
C SER A 257 -11.29 -22.31 16.13
N ALA A 258 -10.81 -23.56 16.13
CA ALA A 258 -9.40 -23.86 16.42
C ALA A 258 -8.46 -23.07 15.49
N LYS A 259 -8.81 -22.96 14.20
CA LYS A 259 -8.05 -22.17 13.22
C LYS A 259 -7.89 -20.71 13.63
N VAL A 260 -8.93 -20.08 14.17
CA VAL A 260 -8.84 -18.68 14.63
C VAL A 260 -7.98 -18.57 15.87
N ARG A 261 -8.07 -19.54 16.79
CA ARG A 261 -7.20 -19.61 17.96
C ARG A 261 -5.73 -19.76 17.53
N ASP A 262 -5.44 -20.64 16.58
CA ASP A 262 -4.09 -20.82 16.00
C ASP A 262 -3.57 -19.52 15.36
N SER A 263 -4.40 -18.82 14.58
CA SER A 263 -4.04 -17.52 14.01
C SER A 263 -3.84 -16.44 15.08
N ALA A 264 -4.64 -16.44 16.15
CA ALA A 264 -4.52 -15.46 17.23
C ALA A 264 -3.23 -15.67 18.03
N ILE A 265 -2.84 -16.92 18.32
CA ILE A 265 -1.56 -17.17 18.99
C ILE A 265 -0.36 -16.84 18.11
N PHE A 266 -0.47 -17.12 16.80
CA PHE A 266 0.52 -16.64 15.84
C PHE A 266 0.58 -15.11 15.84
N ALA A 267 -0.56 -14.41 15.77
CA ALA A 267 -0.61 -12.95 15.80
C ALA A 267 0.02 -12.35 17.07
N LEU A 268 -0.14 -12.98 18.24
CA LEU A 268 0.57 -12.57 19.46
C LEU A 268 2.09 -12.64 19.27
N SER A 269 2.62 -13.69 18.63
CA SER A 269 4.05 -13.82 18.34
C SER A 269 4.58 -12.75 17.38
N GLN A 270 3.71 -12.20 16.54
CA GLN A 270 4.04 -11.21 15.52
C GLN A 270 3.86 -9.76 16.01
N LEU A 271 3.51 -9.56 17.28
CA LEU A 271 3.44 -8.22 17.85
C LEU A 271 4.84 -7.58 17.89
N PRO A 272 4.96 -6.28 17.56
CA PRO A 272 6.24 -5.59 17.51
C PRO A 272 6.91 -5.52 18.89
N ASP A 273 8.24 -5.43 18.88
CA ASP A 273 9.08 -5.19 20.06
C ASP A 273 8.84 -6.18 21.21
N GLY A 274 8.46 -7.42 20.89
CA GLY A 274 8.25 -8.48 21.88
C GLY A 274 7.02 -8.29 22.77
N GLN A 275 6.08 -7.39 22.40
CA GLN A 275 4.87 -7.12 23.19
C GLN A 275 4.01 -8.37 23.44
N GLY A 276 4.10 -9.41 22.61
CA GLY A 276 3.38 -10.67 22.82
C GLY A 276 4.01 -11.64 23.83
N ILE A 277 5.29 -11.46 24.19
CA ILE A 277 6.03 -12.41 25.04
C ILE A 277 5.34 -12.67 26.39
N PRO A 278 4.89 -11.63 27.16
CA PRO A 278 4.23 -11.86 28.45
C PRO A 278 2.95 -12.70 28.32
N SER A 279 2.17 -12.48 27.26
CA SER A 279 0.97 -13.26 26.98
C SER A 279 1.27 -14.72 26.64
N LEU A 280 2.27 -14.98 25.79
CA LEU A 280 2.69 -16.34 25.48
C LEU A 280 3.22 -17.07 26.73
N VAL A 281 4.01 -16.40 27.58
CA VAL A 281 4.52 -16.95 28.86
C VAL A 281 3.37 -17.34 29.79
N ARG A 282 2.34 -16.49 29.87
CA ARG A 282 1.13 -16.77 30.66
C ARG A 282 0.41 -18.01 30.12
N ILE A 283 0.24 -18.13 28.81
CA ILE A 283 -0.42 -19.30 28.18
C ILE A 283 0.34 -20.59 28.52
N VAL A 284 1.68 -20.63 28.36
CA VAL A 284 2.48 -21.83 28.67
C VAL A 284 2.31 -22.30 30.13
N LYS A 285 2.21 -21.33 31.07
CA LYS A 285 2.08 -21.58 32.51
C LYS A 285 0.66 -21.93 32.95
N ASP A 286 -0.36 -21.54 32.19
CA ASP A 286 -1.76 -21.81 32.50
C ASP A 286 -2.05 -23.31 32.41
N LYS A 287 -2.32 -23.95 33.56
CA LYS A 287 -2.62 -25.39 33.62
C LYS A 287 -4.05 -25.72 33.21
N SER A 288 -4.91 -24.71 33.09
CA SER A 288 -6.30 -24.86 32.63
C SER A 288 -6.42 -24.74 31.11
N ALA A 289 -5.45 -24.11 30.45
CA ALA A 289 -5.36 -24.07 28.99
C ALA A 289 -5.14 -25.48 28.41
N ASP A 290 -5.71 -25.73 27.24
CA ASP A 290 -5.52 -26.99 26.55
C ASP A 290 -4.03 -27.24 26.21
N ARG A 291 -3.67 -28.51 26.04
CA ARG A 291 -2.27 -28.89 25.83
C ARG A 291 -1.71 -28.35 24.52
N GLU A 292 -2.51 -28.37 23.47
CA GLU A 292 -2.10 -27.96 22.12
C GLU A 292 -1.76 -26.47 22.09
N LEU A 293 -2.62 -25.63 22.67
CA LEU A 293 -2.43 -24.20 22.81
C LEU A 293 -1.17 -23.86 23.61
N ARG A 294 -0.90 -24.61 24.68
CA ARG A 294 0.34 -24.46 25.46
C ARG A 294 1.59 -24.86 24.67
N GLU A 295 1.50 -25.90 23.85
CA GLU A 295 2.59 -26.35 22.97
C GLU A 295 2.87 -25.32 21.86
N GLN A 296 1.83 -24.75 21.25
CA GLN A 296 1.95 -23.66 20.29
C GLN A 296 2.55 -22.38 20.91
N ALA A 297 2.12 -22.01 22.11
CA ALA A 297 2.69 -20.87 22.84
C ALA A 297 4.18 -21.06 23.12
N LEU A 298 4.55 -22.28 23.51
CA LEU A 298 5.94 -22.65 23.75
C LEU A 298 6.76 -22.61 22.45
N PHE A 299 6.19 -23.09 21.34
CA PHE A 299 6.83 -23.02 20.02
C PHE A 299 7.15 -21.56 19.64
N TRP A 300 6.16 -20.66 19.68
CA TRP A 300 6.38 -19.25 19.31
C TRP A 300 7.29 -18.50 20.29
N LEU A 301 7.31 -18.87 21.57
CA LEU A 301 8.33 -18.37 22.50
C LEU A 301 9.73 -18.87 22.16
N ALA A 302 9.88 -20.12 21.74
CA ALA A 302 11.18 -20.66 21.35
C ALA A 302 11.72 -19.99 20.08
N GLU A 303 10.83 -19.59 19.17
CA GLU A 303 11.17 -18.79 17.98
C GLU A 303 11.42 -17.31 18.30
N SER A 304 11.08 -16.85 19.52
CA SER A 304 11.38 -15.49 19.96
C SER A 304 12.82 -15.38 20.47
N ASP A 305 13.53 -14.34 20.05
CA ASP A 305 14.83 -13.97 20.61
C ASP A 305 14.63 -13.20 21.93
N SER A 306 14.25 -13.94 22.98
CA SER A 306 13.86 -13.38 24.28
C SER A 306 14.52 -14.10 25.45
N ASP A 307 15.24 -13.35 26.28
CA ASP A 307 15.77 -13.83 27.56
C ASP A 307 14.69 -14.43 28.47
N GLU A 308 13.48 -13.86 28.45
CA GLU A 308 12.36 -14.38 29.23
C GLU A 308 11.90 -15.75 28.71
N ALA A 309 11.83 -15.91 27.38
CA ALA A 309 11.52 -17.19 26.75
C ALA A 309 12.57 -18.24 27.11
N TYR A 310 13.86 -17.92 26.97
CA TYR A 310 14.97 -18.82 27.33
C TYR A 310 14.92 -19.23 28.81
N ALA A 311 14.72 -18.27 29.73
CA ALA A 311 14.62 -18.55 31.15
C ALA A 311 13.37 -19.39 31.53
N LEU A 312 12.28 -19.30 30.76
CA LEU A 312 11.13 -20.18 30.94
C LEU A 312 11.42 -21.60 30.45
N ILE A 313 11.98 -21.74 29.26
CA ILE A 313 12.31 -23.03 28.66
C ILE A 313 13.30 -23.80 29.56
N ASP A 314 14.36 -23.14 30.04
CA ASP A 314 15.35 -23.75 30.94
C ASP A 314 14.70 -24.29 32.23
N ARG A 315 13.80 -23.51 32.85
CA ARG A 315 13.03 -23.96 34.02
C ARG A 315 12.14 -25.17 33.72
N LEU A 316 11.49 -25.20 32.56
CA LEU A 316 10.63 -26.32 32.17
C LEU A 316 11.42 -27.61 31.92
N LEU A 317 12.63 -27.50 31.38
CA LEU A 317 13.52 -28.63 31.13
C LEU A 317 14.20 -29.13 32.41
N SER A 318 14.54 -28.22 33.32
CA SER A 318 15.18 -28.52 34.60
C SER A 318 14.23 -29.08 35.66
N ALA A 319 12.91 -28.94 35.47
CA ALA A 319 11.89 -29.44 36.39
C ALA A 319 11.58 -30.94 36.20
N ARG A 320 12.40 -31.68 35.45
CA ARG A 320 12.27 -33.13 35.22
C ARG A 320 13.11 -33.95 36.18
#